data_AF-A0A0D0BFT6-F1
#
_entry.id   AF-A0A0D0BFT6-F1
#
_cell.length_a   1.000
_cell.length_b   1.000
_cell.length_c   1.000
_cell.angle_alpha   90.00
_cell.angle_beta   90.00
_cell.angle_gamma   90.00
#
_symmetry.space_group_name_H-M   'P 1'
#
loop_
_entity.id
_entity.type
_entity.pdbx_description
1 polymer ?
#
loop_
_entity_poly.entity_id
_entity_poly.type
_entity_poly.pdbx_seq_one_letter_code
_entity_poly.pdbx_strand_id
1 'polypeptide(L)' 'IPQHDSILTGHSWVRELLSGHPRCFHNMMGLSEPVFCRLLHELSQYADLAHSRYISSEEQLAIFL' A
#
# COMPACT_ATOMS: atom_id res chain seq x y z
N ILE A 1 -20.93 4.19 8.06
CA ILE A 1 -19.84 5.15 8.29
C ILE A 1 -19.17 5.33 6.94
N PRO A 2 -19.09 6.54 6.36
CA PRO A 2 -18.43 6.72 5.08
C PRO A 2 -16.92 6.48 5.27
N GLN A 3 -16.32 5.59 4.48
CA GLN A 3 -14.91 5.20 4.63
C GLN A 3 -13.94 5.96 3.71
N HIS A 4 -14.43 6.86 2.84
CA HIS A 4 -13.58 7.57 1.89
C HIS A 4 -14.08 9.00 1.73
N ASP A 5 -13.50 9.92 2.48
CA ASP A 5 -13.86 11.34 2.45
C ASP A 5 -12.64 12.22 2.19
N SER A 6 -11.67 11.75 1.42
CA SER A 6 -10.44 12.52 1.24
C SER A 6 -9.90 12.49 -0.17
N ILE A 7 -9.61 13.70 -0.62
CA ILE A 7 -8.79 14.14 -1.75
C ILE A 7 -7.34 13.63 -1.54
N LEU A 8 -7.15 12.32 -1.36
CA LEU A 8 -5.85 11.72 -1.08
C LEU A 8 -5.20 11.31 -2.39
N THR A 9 -3.94 11.73 -2.58
CA THR A 9 -3.05 11.08 -3.54
C THR A 9 -2.94 9.59 -3.20
N GLY A 10 -2.60 8.75 -4.18
CA GLY A 10 -2.40 7.31 -3.97
C GLY A 10 -1.51 7.03 -2.75
N HIS A 11 -0.45 7.84 -2.57
CA HIS A 11 0.47 7.72 -1.45
C HIS A 11 -0.23 7.86 -0.10
N SER A 12 -1.02 8.91 0.06
CA SER A 12 -1.68 9.20 1.32
C SER A 12 -2.76 8.17 1.63
N TRP A 13 -3.42 7.63 0.60
CA TRP A 13 -4.36 6.52 0.77
C TRP A 13 -3.66 5.24 1.25
N VAL A 14 -2.53 4.84 0.64
CA VAL A 14 -1.80 3.65 1.10
C VAL A 14 -1.31 3.83 2.53
N ARG A 15 -0.81 5.02 2.88
CA ARG A 15 -0.39 5.33 4.25
C ARG A 15 -1.53 5.25 5.25
N GLU A 16 -2.70 5.78 4.90
CA GLU A 16 -3.88 5.72 5.75
C GLU A 16 -4.33 4.27 5.97
N LEU A 17 -4.29 3.44 4.92
CA LEU A 17 -4.60 2.03 4.98
C LEU A 17 -3.63 1.25 5.89
N LEU A 18 -2.32 1.51 5.76
CA LEU A 18 -1.27 0.94 6.61
C LEU A 18 -1.40 1.36 8.08
N SER A 19 -1.82 2.60 8.34
CA SER A 19 -2.05 3.10 9.71
C SER A 19 -3.42 2.74 10.29
N GLY A 20 -4.30 2.19 9.45
CA GLY A 20 -5.69 1.91 9.75
C GLY A 20 -5.89 0.55 10.44
N HIS A 21 -7.15 0.11 10.45
CA HIS A 21 -7.48 -1.17 11.07
C HIS A 21 -7.00 -2.36 10.20
N PRO A 22 -6.28 -3.36 10.75
CA PRO A 22 -5.72 -4.47 9.97
C PRO A 22 -6.74 -5.26 9.13
N ARG A 23 -7.98 -5.36 9.63
CA ARG A 23 -9.10 -5.95 8.88
C ARG A 23 -9.44 -5.17 7.61
N CYS A 24 -9.43 -3.83 7.66
CA CYS A 24 -9.68 -2.99 6.50
C CYS A 24 -8.57 -3.17 5.47
N PHE A 25 -7.31 -3.21 5.92
CA PHE A 25 -6.17 -3.51 5.07
C PHE A 25 -6.33 -4.86 4.36
N HIS A 26 -6.62 -5.92 5.11
CA HIS A 26 -6.85 -7.25 4.54
C HIS A 26 -8.01 -7.28 3.55
N ASN A 27 -9.13 -6.62 3.87
CA ASN A 27 -10.28 -6.57 2.97
C ASN A 27 -9.98 -5.84 1.66
N MET A 28 -9.09 -4.85 1.68
CA MET A 28 -8.74 -4.05 0.51
C MET A 28 -7.64 -4.71 -0.33
N MET A 29 -6.61 -5.24 0.32
CA MET A 29 -5.38 -5.71 -0.33
C MET A 29 -5.34 -7.22 -0.54
N GLY A 30 -6.31 -7.97 0.00
CA GLY A 30 -6.34 -9.43 -0.06
C GLY A 30 -5.25 -10.13 0.77
N LEU A 31 -4.46 -9.38 1.53
CA LEU A 31 -3.38 -9.88 2.37
C LEU A 31 -3.19 -9.01 3.63
N SER A 32 -2.52 -9.55 4.64
CA SER A 32 -2.25 -8.81 5.88
C SER A 32 -1.14 -7.78 5.71
N GLU A 33 -1.20 -6.67 6.44
CA GLU A 33 -0.18 -5.60 6.46
C GLU A 33 1.26 -6.13 6.64
N PRO A 34 1.57 -7.08 7.55
CA PRO A 34 2.93 -7.60 7.66
C PRO A 34 3.43 -8.35 6.41
N VAL A 35 2.51 -8.98 5.67
CA VAL A 35 2.83 -9.66 4.40
C VAL A 35 3.08 -8.62 3.32
N PHE A 36 2.31 -7.53 3.28
CA PHE A 36 2.54 -6.41 2.36
C PHE A 36 3.94 -5.82 2.56
N CYS A 37 4.30 -5.51 3.82
CA CYS A 37 5.59 -4.91 4.14
C CYS A 37 6.76 -5.84 3.80
N ARG A 38 6.63 -7.16 4.05
CA ARG A 38 7.64 -8.13 3.62
C ARG A 38 7.75 -8.20 2.10
N LEU A 39 6.63 -8.30 1.40
CA LEU A 39 6.62 -8.37 -0.06
C LEU A 39 7.26 -7.12 -0.68
N LEU A 40 6.92 -5.93 -0.18
CA LEU A 40 7.55 -4.68 -0.59
C LEU A 40 9.07 -4.71 -0.39
N HIS A 41 9.53 -5.16 0.78
CA HIS A 41 10.96 -5.30 1.05
C HIS A 41 11.66 -6.25 0.08
N GLU A 42 11.11 -7.45 -0.14
CA GLU A 42 11.67 -8.43 -1.07
C GLU A 42 11.72 -7.88 -2.51
N LEU A 43 10.67 -7.21 -2.96
CA LEU A 43 10.63 -6.62 -4.30
C LEU A 43 11.62 -5.46 -4.46
N SER A 44 11.78 -4.63 -3.43
CA SER A 44 12.77 -3.55 -3.44
C SER A 44 14.21 -4.06 -3.37
N GLN A 45 14.46 -5.22 -2.76
CA GLN A 45 15.80 -5.81 -2.66
C GLN A 45 16.18 -6.66 -3.87
N TYR A 46 15.25 -7.42 -4.44
CA TYR A 46 15.55 -8.47 -5.41
C TYR A 46 14.92 -8.26 -6.79
N ALA A 47 13.98 -7.32 -6.93
CA ALA A 47 13.25 -7.07 -8.18
C ALA A 47 13.34 -5.60 -8.65
N ASP A 48 14.27 -4.82 -8.08
CA ASP A 48 14.50 -3.40 -8.39
C ASP A 48 13.25 -2.51 -8.29
N LEU A 49 12.30 -2.89 -7.42
CA LEU A 49 11.12 -2.07 -7.18
C LEU A 49 11.52 -0.80 -6.42
N ALA A 50 11.44 0.33 -7.10
CA ALA A 50 11.76 1.65 -6.56
C ALA A 50 10.63 2.65 -6.81
N HIS A 51 10.64 3.75 -6.06
CA HIS A 51 9.75 4.88 -6.32
C HIS A 51 9.99 5.44 -7.73
N SER A 52 8.90 5.76 -8.44
CA SER A 52 8.95 6.52 -9.69
C SER A 52 8.85 8.03 -9.40
N ARG A 53 8.88 8.88 -10.44
CA ARG A 53 8.80 10.34 -10.31
C ARG A 53 7.56 10.82 -9.55
N TYR A 54 6.47 10.06 -9.59
CA TYR A 54 5.17 10.46 -9.03
C TYR A 54 4.47 9.39 -8.19
N ILE A 55 5.00 8.15 -8.14
CA ILE A 55 4.33 7.01 -7.52
C ILE A 55 5.32 6.26 -6.64
N SER A 56 5.00 6.12 -5.34
CA SER A 56 5.84 5.36 -4.41
C SER A 56 5.83 3.85 -4.71
N SER A 57 6.84 3.10 -4.26
CA SER A 57 6.86 1.63 -4.40
C SER A 57 5.69 0.97 -3.65
N GLU A 58 5.26 1.57 -2.54
CA GLU A 58 4.09 1.20 -1.78
C GLU A 58 2.82 1.33 -2.63
N GLU A 59 2.65 2.47 -3.31
CA GLU A 59 1.54 2.67 -4.25
C GLU A 59 1.61 1.72 -5.43
N GLN A 60 2.78 1.51 -6.02
CA GLN A 60 2.94 0.60 -7.15
C GLN A 60 2.50 -0.82 -6.76
N LEU A 61 2.94 -1.29 -5.59
CA LEU A 61 2.54 -2.60 -5.07
C LEU A 61 1.05 -2.63 -4.73
N ALA A 62 0.51 -1.57 -4.14
CA ALA A 62 -0.90 -1.48 -3.79
C ALA A 62 -1.85 -1.38 -4.99
N ILE A 63 -1.40 -0.84 -6.13
CA ILE A 63 -2.15 -0.80 -7.39
C ILE A 63 -2.14 -2.18 -8.07
N PHE A 64 -1.07 -2.94 -7.90
CA PHE A 64 -0.92 -4.26 -8.50
C PHE A 64 -1.76 -5.34 -7.81
N LEU A 65 -1.86 -5.27 -6.47
CA LEU A 65 -2.63 -6.19 -5.64
C LEU A 65 -4.13 -5.88 -5.69
#